data_AF-A0AAV8WYY9-F1
#
_entry.id   AF-A0AAV8WYY9-F1
#
_cell.length_a   1.000
_cell.length_b   1.000
_cell.length_c   1.000
_cell.angle_alpha   90.00
_cell.angle_beta   90.00
_cell.angle_gamma   90.00
#
_symmetry.space_group_name_H-M   'P 1'
#
loop_
_entity.id
_entity.type
_entity.pdbx_description
1 polymer ?
#
loop_
_entity_poly.entity_id
_entity_poly.type
_entity_poly.pdbx_seq_one_letter_code
_entity_poly.pdbx_strand_id
1 'polypeptide(L)'
;MISRLNFYERAKSIKDSLFTTGFNDWKNGNSAVGSHENFLVHTTCLMELRKKRKYQNACKLRYSPAVGRREGLLEECLIKVAATIKLLTVRGLPLRGSDEQIGLIRNCNFLVILELRAKFDPFLNEHLKRSKNIRSGGTSYFSKRICDEFIEVMAQKLKTEILETIRAAKYFSISVDSTPDLAHIDLHH
;
A
#
# COMPACT_ATOMS: atom_id res chain seq x y z
N MET A 1 -7.68 5.12 28.66
CA MET A 1 -6.96 3.98 29.30
C MET A 1 -7.90 2.90 29.84
N ILE A 2 -9.15 3.23 30.21
CA ILE A 2 -10.15 2.32 30.82
C ILE A 2 -10.80 1.33 29.81
N SER A 3 -10.70 1.58 28.50
CA SER A 3 -11.34 0.74 27.47
C SER A 3 -10.61 -0.55 27.13
N ARG A 4 -9.30 -0.67 27.42
CA ARG A 4 -8.52 -1.89 27.11
C ARG A 4 -8.57 -2.95 28.21
N LEU A 5 -8.77 -2.57 29.48
CA LEU A 5 -8.90 -3.52 30.60
C LEU A 5 -10.19 -4.35 30.50
N ASN A 6 -11.31 -3.73 30.11
CA ASN A 6 -12.60 -4.43 29.97
C ASN A 6 -12.64 -5.46 28.84
N PHE A 7 -11.72 -5.39 27.86
CA PHE A 7 -11.65 -6.40 26.80
C PHE A 7 -10.90 -7.66 27.27
N TYR A 8 -9.87 -7.49 28.10
CA TYR A 8 -9.02 -8.59 28.55
C TYR A 8 -9.68 -9.45 29.63
N GLU A 9 -10.46 -8.85 30.55
CA GLU A 9 -11.26 -9.61 31.51
C GLU A 9 -12.45 -10.33 30.85
N ARG A 10 -13.03 -9.73 29.80
CA ARG A 10 -14.17 -10.31 29.07
C ARG A 10 -13.78 -11.49 28.18
N ALA A 11 -12.55 -11.51 27.67
CA ALA A 11 -11.97 -12.66 26.98
C ALA A 11 -11.67 -13.84 27.93
N LYS A 12 -11.44 -13.57 29.23
CA LYS A 12 -11.22 -14.61 30.24
C LYS A 12 -12.48 -15.44 30.51
N SER A 13 -13.67 -14.84 30.38
CA SER A 13 -14.96 -15.54 30.47
C SER A 13 -15.26 -16.48 29.30
N ILE A 14 -14.53 -16.38 28.18
CA ILE A 14 -14.75 -17.20 26.98
C ILE A 14 -14.04 -18.56 27.09
N LYS A 15 -13.00 -18.69 27.92
CA LYS A 15 -12.25 -19.94 28.08
C LYS A 15 -13.06 -21.08 28.72
N ASP A 16 -14.16 -20.76 29.41
CA ASP A 16 -15.03 -21.73 30.07
C ASP A 16 -16.42 -21.83 29.38
N SER A 17 -16.54 -21.44 28.11
CA SER A 17 -17.81 -21.61 27.40
C SER A 17 -18.00 -23.07 26.96
N LEU A 18 -19.22 -23.58 27.07
CA LEU A 18 -19.59 -24.94 26.65
C LEU A 18 -19.30 -25.20 25.15
N PHE A 19 -19.21 -24.13 24.35
CA PHE A 19 -18.88 -24.16 22.92
C PHE A 19 -17.37 -24.21 22.62
N THR A 20 -16.52 -23.97 23.62
CA THR A 20 -15.04 -24.07 23.49
C THR A 20 -14.50 -25.43 23.93
N THR A 21 -15.18 -26.13 24.84
CA THR A 21 -14.75 -27.44 25.38
C THR A 21 -15.55 -28.63 24.82
N GLY A 22 -16.71 -28.40 24.19
CA GLY A 22 -17.51 -29.42 23.53
C GLY A 22 -18.63 -30.01 24.41
N PHE A 23 -19.58 -30.71 23.77
CA PHE A 23 -20.74 -31.30 24.42
C PHE A 23 -20.64 -32.82 24.49
N ASN A 24 -20.71 -33.39 25.69
CA ASN A 24 -20.83 -34.84 25.89
C ASN A 24 -22.29 -35.31 26.04
N ASP A 25 -23.24 -34.39 26.14
CA ASP A 25 -24.67 -34.67 26.20
C ASP A 25 -25.42 -33.88 25.11
N TRP A 26 -25.52 -34.48 23.93
CA TRP A 26 -26.13 -33.86 22.75
C TRP A 26 -27.62 -33.54 22.95
N LYS A 27 -28.31 -34.23 23.86
CA LYS A 27 -29.73 -34.01 24.14
C LYS A 27 -29.97 -32.68 24.85
N ASN A 28 -28.99 -32.19 25.62
CA ASN A 28 -29.07 -30.92 26.33
C ASN A 28 -28.44 -29.74 25.55
N GLY A 29 -27.96 -29.99 24.32
CA GLY A 29 -27.37 -28.98 23.45
C GLY A 29 -28.33 -27.84 23.10
N ASN A 30 -29.60 -28.15 22.83
CA ASN A 30 -30.61 -27.13 22.52
C ASN A 30 -30.84 -26.16 23.69
N SER A 31 -30.86 -26.67 24.93
CA SER A 31 -30.99 -25.84 26.13
C SER A 31 -29.79 -24.89 26.27
N ALA A 32 -28.58 -25.39 26.02
CA ALA A 32 -27.37 -24.59 26.08
C ALA A 32 -27.27 -23.54 24.95
N VAL A 33 -27.71 -23.88 23.75
CA VAL A 33 -27.86 -22.91 22.64
C VAL A 33 -28.86 -21.83 23.03
N GLY A 34 -30.02 -22.20 23.58
CA GLY A 34 -31.01 -21.25 24.09
C GLY A 34 -30.47 -20.34 25.20
N SER A 35 -29.69 -20.88 26.15
CA SER A 35 -29.02 -20.07 27.18
C SER A 35 -27.97 -19.13 26.60
N HIS A 36 -27.21 -19.57 25.59
CA HIS A 36 -26.22 -18.73 24.91
C HIS A 36 -26.88 -17.62 24.08
N GLU A 37 -27.94 -17.92 23.33
CA GLU A 37 -28.66 -16.96 22.50
C GLU A 37 -29.24 -15.81 23.34
N ASN A 38 -29.70 -16.12 24.55
CA ASN A 38 -30.25 -15.17 25.50
C ASN A 38 -29.21 -14.51 26.41
N PHE A 39 -27.93 -14.91 26.32
CA PHE A 39 -26.88 -14.34 27.14
C PHE A 39 -26.50 -12.92 26.69
N LEU A 40 -26.06 -12.10 27.65
CA LEU A 40 -25.69 -10.71 27.40
C LEU A 40 -24.57 -10.56 26.36
N VAL A 41 -23.66 -11.52 26.28
CA VAL A 41 -22.56 -11.48 25.29
C VAL A 41 -23.09 -11.68 23.87
N HIS A 42 -23.93 -12.68 23.62
CA HIS A 42 -24.49 -12.93 22.29
C HIS A 42 -25.31 -11.74 21.79
N THR A 43 -26.18 -11.20 22.66
CA THR A 43 -26.98 -10.01 22.35
C THR A 43 -26.10 -8.77 22.09
N THR A 44 -25.04 -8.55 22.88
CA THR A 44 -24.07 -7.46 22.66
C THR A 44 -23.35 -7.60 21.32
N CYS A 45 -22.84 -8.80 21.01
CA CYS A 45 -22.16 -9.08 19.74
C CYS A 45 -23.11 -8.90 18.54
N LEU A 46 -24.36 -9.35 18.65
CA LEU A 46 -25.38 -9.13 17.62
C LEU A 46 -25.68 -7.64 17.44
N MET A 47 -25.77 -6.85 18.52
CA MET A 47 -25.96 -5.41 18.42
C MET A 47 -24.77 -4.72 17.73
N GLU A 48 -23.53 -5.11 18.06
CA GLU A 48 -22.33 -4.59 17.39
C GLU A 48 -22.28 -4.97 15.91
N LEU A 49 -22.59 -6.22 15.57
CA LEU A 49 -22.67 -6.68 14.18
C LEU A 49 -23.74 -5.92 13.39
N ARG A 50 -24.89 -5.66 14.01
CA ARG A 50 -25.98 -4.88 13.41
C ARG A 50 -25.59 -3.42 13.20
N LYS A 51 -24.88 -2.80 14.15
CA LYS A 51 -24.30 -1.45 14.02
C LYS A 51 -23.28 -1.41 12.87
N LYS A 52 -22.35 -2.38 12.81
CA LYS A 52 -21.34 -2.49 11.75
C LYS A 52 -22.00 -2.66 10.38
N ARG A 53 -23.04 -3.48 10.26
CA ARG A 53 -23.79 -3.70 9.02
C ARG A 53 -24.54 -2.46 8.57
N LYS A 54 -25.17 -1.71 9.50
CA LYS A 54 -25.77 -0.40 9.19
C LYS A 54 -24.73 0.60 8.68
N TYR A 55 -23.57 0.69 9.33
CA TYR A 55 -22.48 1.57 8.91
C TYR A 55 -21.94 1.18 7.52
N GLN A 56 -21.69 -0.11 7.27
CA GLN A 56 -21.25 -0.60 5.97
C GLN A 56 -22.27 -0.31 4.87
N ASN A 57 -23.56 -0.52 5.12
CA ASN A 57 -24.61 -0.21 4.16
C ASN A 57 -24.71 1.31 3.91
N ALA A 58 -24.55 2.13 4.94
CA ALA A 58 -24.51 3.59 4.79
C ALA A 58 -23.27 4.06 4.01
N CYS A 59 -22.10 3.44 4.20
CA CYS A 59 -20.90 3.70 3.41
C CYS A 59 -21.07 3.28 1.95
N LYS A 60 -21.65 2.11 1.68
CA LYS A 60 -21.97 1.66 0.31
C LYS A 60 -22.96 2.59 -0.39
N LEU A 61 -23.98 3.06 0.34
CA LEU A 61 -24.95 4.03 -0.19
C LEU A 61 -24.32 5.42 -0.42
N ARG A 62 -23.30 5.78 0.36
CA ARG A 62 -22.50 7.01 0.20
C ARG A 62 -21.41 6.91 -0.87
N TYR A 63 -21.10 5.72 -1.38
CA TYR A 63 -20.16 5.56 -2.49
C TYR A 63 -20.82 6.11 -3.75
N SER A 64 -20.47 7.36 -4.09
CA SER A 64 -21.03 8.01 -5.25
C SER A 64 -20.25 7.61 -6.52
N PRO A 65 -20.89 7.59 -7.69
CA PRO A 65 -20.20 7.40 -8.97
C PRO A 65 -19.05 8.40 -9.19
N ALA A 66 -19.10 9.57 -8.56
CA ALA A 66 -18.02 10.55 -8.60
C ALA A 66 -16.77 10.12 -7.82
N VAL A 67 -16.92 9.36 -6.73
CA VAL A 67 -15.79 8.80 -5.98
C VAL A 67 -15.09 7.73 -6.82
N GLY A 68 -15.84 6.78 -7.39
CA GLY A 68 -15.26 5.74 -8.25
C GLY A 68 -14.57 6.28 -9.49
N ARG A 69 -15.12 7.32 -10.13
CA ARG A 69 -14.43 8.00 -11.24
C ARG A 69 -13.09 8.60 -10.82
N ARG A 70 -13.01 9.19 -9.61
CA ARG A 70 -11.75 9.73 -9.09
C ARG A 70 -10.74 8.62 -8.80
N GLU A 71 -11.18 7.50 -8.25
CA GLU A 71 -10.32 6.33 -8.00
C GLU A 71 -9.71 5.79 -9.30
N GLY A 72 -10.52 5.58 -10.34
CA GLY A 72 -10.01 5.10 -11.64
C GLY A 72 -9.04 6.08 -12.29
N LEU A 73 -9.33 7.38 -12.23
CA LEU A 73 -8.41 8.41 -12.72
C LEU A 73 -7.08 8.43 -11.94
N LEU A 74 -7.12 8.22 -10.62
CA LEU A 74 -5.91 8.12 -9.80
C LEU A 74 -5.09 6.87 -10.18
N GLU A 75 -5.75 5.74 -10.38
CA GLU A 75 -5.12 4.50 -10.83
C GLU A 75 -4.40 4.69 -12.17
N GLU A 76 -5.03 5.34 -13.15
CA GLU A 76 -4.39 5.67 -14.41
C GLU A 76 -3.14 6.54 -14.25
N CYS A 77 -3.18 7.52 -13.34
CA CYS A 77 -2.02 8.35 -13.03
C CYS A 77 -0.86 7.54 -12.46
N LEU A 78 -1.15 6.63 -11.53
CA LEU A 78 -0.15 5.75 -10.92
C LEU A 78 0.45 4.78 -11.96
N ILE A 79 -0.36 4.24 -12.87
CA ILE A 79 0.12 3.42 -13.99
C ILE A 79 1.08 4.23 -14.88
N LYS A 80 0.74 5.49 -15.19
CA LYS A 80 1.60 6.37 -16.00
C LYS A 80 2.94 6.62 -15.28
N VAL A 81 2.94 6.86 -13.98
CA VAL A 81 4.15 7.01 -13.16
C VAL A 81 5.01 5.74 -13.19
N ALA A 82 4.42 4.58 -12.92
CA ALA A 82 5.13 3.30 -12.93
C ALA A 82 5.74 3.00 -14.31
N ALA A 83 5.01 3.27 -15.39
CA ALA A 83 5.51 3.09 -16.75
C ALA A 83 6.71 4.00 -17.06
N THR A 84 6.71 5.25 -16.58
CA THR A 84 7.86 6.16 -16.75
C THR A 84 9.09 5.67 -15.99
N ILE A 85 8.91 5.19 -14.75
CA ILE A 85 10.00 4.63 -13.94
C ILE A 85 10.60 3.42 -14.67
N LYS A 86 9.76 2.47 -15.10
CA LYS A 86 10.19 1.30 -15.86
C LYS A 86 10.97 1.66 -17.13
N LEU A 87 10.50 2.66 -17.89
CA LEU A 87 11.19 3.11 -19.09
C LEU A 87 12.61 3.59 -18.78
N LEU A 88 12.77 4.42 -17.75
CA LEU A 88 14.06 4.98 -17.37
C LEU A 88 15.01 3.90 -16.85
N THR A 89 14.52 3.00 -15.98
CA THR A 89 15.35 1.93 -15.40
C THR A 89 15.83 0.93 -16.44
N VAL A 90 14.95 0.48 -17.34
CA VAL A 90 15.31 -0.45 -18.43
C VAL A 90 16.35 0.16 -19.37
N ARG A 91 16.36 1.48 -19.53
CA ARG A 91 17.33 2.20 -20.37
C ARG A 91 18.59 2.66 -19.63
N GLY A 92 18.71 2.38 -18.33
CA GLY A 92 19.83 2.86 -17.50
C GLY A 92 19.87 4.39 -17.37
N LEU A 93 18.76 5.07 -17.59
CA LEU A 93 18.70 6.53 -17.50
C LEU A 93 18.50 6.97 -16.05
N PRO A 94 19.20 8.01 -15.58
CA PRO A 94 19.04 8.49 -14.22
C PRO A 94 17.63 9.02 -14.01
N LEU A 95 16.95 8.49 -12.99
CA LEU A 95 15.60 8.91 -12.60
C LEU A 95 15.58 10.32 -12.00
N ARG A 96 16.68 10.69 -11.34
CA ARG A 96 16.88 11.95 -10.59
C ARG A 96 17.81 12.90 -11.38
N GLY A 97 17.74 14.18 -11.04
CA GLY A 97 18.59 15.24 -11.57
C GLY A 97 19.07 16.14 -10.43
N SER A 98 19.83 17.18 -10.76
CA SER A 98 20.35 18.14 -9.77
C SER A 98 19.22 18.95 -9.12
N ASP A 99 18.17 19.26 -9.88
CA ASP A 99 17.00 20.00 -9.43
C ASP A 99 15.72 19.17 -9.59
N GLU A 100 14.74 19.46 -8.75
CA GLU A 100 13.50 18.68 -8.64
C GLU A 100 12.23 19.52 -8.69
N GLN A 101 12.37 20.73 -9.23
CA GLN A 101 11.24 21.63 -9.42
C GLN A 101 10.67 21.47 -10.83
N ILE A 102 9.36 21.22 -10.87
CA ILE A 102 8.60 21.02 -12.11
C ILE A 102 8.65 22.30 -12.96
N GLY A 103 9.13 22.21 -14.20
CA GLY A 103 9.29 23.34 -15.13
C GLY A 103 10.68 23.98 -15.19
N LEU A 104 11.68 23.49 -14.42
CA LEU A 104 13.07 23.90 -14.63
C LEU A 104 13.74 23.10 -15.75
N ILE A 105 14.70 23.71 -16.44
CA ILE A 105 15.48 23.05 -17.51
C ILE A 105 16.35 21.91 -16.96
N ARG A 106 16.78 22.00 -15.69
CA ARG A 106 17.61 21.00 -15.00
C ARG A 106 16.83 19.97 -14.19
N ASN A 107 15.56 19.77 -14.53
CA ASN A 107 14.70 18.86 -13.82
C ASN A 107 15.07 17.39 -14.10
N CYS A 108 14.69 16.48 -13.21
CA CYS A 108 15.00 15.06 -13.38
C CYS A 108 14.31 14.45 -14.61
N ASN A 109 14.93 13.44 -15.25
CA ASN A 109 14.39 12.80 -16.46
C ASN A 109 12.97 12.26 -16.25
N PHE A 110 12.66 11.81 -15.03
CA PHE A 110 11.32 11.38 -14.66
C PHE A 110 10.26 12.48 -14.86
N LEU A 111 10.53 13.68 -14.35
CA LEU A 111 9.59 14.81 -14.46
C LEU A 111 9.52 15.34 -15.89
N VAL A 112 10.63 15.36 -16.63
CA VAL A 112 10.65 15.76 -18.05
C VAL A 112 9.73 14.87 -18.90
N ILE A 113 9.80 13.55 -18.70
CA ILE A 113 8.94 12.61 -19.44
C ILE A 113 7.47 12.79 -19.03
N LEU A 114 7.17 13.00 -17.76
CA LEU A 114 5.80 13.26 -17.32
C LEU A 114 5.23 14.57 -17.87
N GLU A 115 6.04 15.64 -17.91
CA GLU A 115 5.65 16.91 -18.54
C GLU A 115 5.34 16.73 -20.03
N LEU A 116 6.15 15.94 -20.75
CA LEU A 116 5.89 15.60 -22.15
C LEU A 116 4.57 14.85 -22.31
N ARG A 117 4.34 13.81 -21.49
CA ARG A 117 3.09 13.02 -21.54
C ARG A 117 1.87 13.87 -21.23
N ALA A 118 2.00 14.81 -20.30
CA ALA A 118 0.92 15.71 -19.92
C ALA A 118 0.49 16.68 -21.03
N LYS A 119 1.33 16.93 -22.05
CA LYS A 119 0.89 17.70 -23.23
C LYS A 119 -0.25 17.03 -23.99
N PHE A 120 -0.35 15.70 -23.88
CA PHE A 120 -1.33 14.88 -24.59
C PHE A 120 -2.38 14.27 -23.65
N ASP A 121 -2.29 14.54 -22.35
CA ASP A 121 -3.20 14.02 -21.32
C ASP A 121 -3.69 15.20 -20.46
N PRO A 122 -4.90 15.72 -20.73
CA PRO A 122 -5.47 16.86 -20.00
C PRO A 122 -5.59 16.61 -18.49
N PHE A 123 -5.87 15.37 -18.09
CA PHE A 123 -6.02 15.00 -16.69
C PHE A 123 -4.66 15.01 -15.98
N LEU A 124 -3.65 14.39 -16.59
CA LEU A 124 -2.28 14.42 -16.07
C LEU A 124 -1.73 15.85 -15.99
N ASN A 125 -2.05 16.69 -16.97
CA ASN A 125 -1.68 18.11 -16.99
C ASN A 125 -2.31 18.89 -15.85
N GLU A 126 -3.61 18.71 -15.61
CA GLU A 126 -4.29 19.33 -14.48
C GLU A 126 -3.64 18.91 -13.15
N HIS A 127 -3.31 17.62 -13.03
CA HIS A 127 -2.67 17.09 -11.83
C HIS A 127 -1.26 17.66 -11.61
N LEU A 128 -0.45 17.77 -12.66
CA LEU A 128 0.87 18.42 -12.60
C LEU A 128 0.78 19.91 -12.25
N LYS A 129 -0.19 20.64 -12.82
CA LYS A 129 -0.42 22.05 -12.49
C LYS A 129 -0.83 22.24 -11.03
N ARG A 130 -1.73 21.38 -10.52
CA ARG A 130 -2.08 21.37 -9.10
C ARG A 130 -0.84 21.09 -8.24
N SER A 131 -0.03 20.11 -8.62
CA SER A 131 1.23 19.80 -7.94
C SER A 131 2.22 20.97 -7.91
N LYS A 132 2.31 21.77 -8.98
CA LYS A 132 3.17 22.97 -9.01
C LYS A 132 2.75 24.04 -8.00
N ASN A 133 1.44 24.16 -7.75
CA ASN A 133 0.87 25.20 -6.90
C ASN A 133 0.74 24.79 -5.42
N ILE A 134 1.13 23.56 -5.07
CA ILE A 134 1.15 23.11 -3.67
C ILE A 134 2.33 23.77 -2.95
N ARG A 135 2.04 24.63 -1.97
CA ARG A 135 3.04 25.12 -1.01
C ARG A 135 3.62 23.94 -0.23
N SER A 136 4.92 23.99 0.07
CA SER A 136 5.69 22.96 0.80
C SER A 136 4.85 22.24 1.86
N GLY A 137 4.53 20.96 1.62
CA GLY A 137 3.78 20.12 2.56
C GLY A 137 2.61 19.31 1.99
N GLY A 138 2.12 19.60 0.78
CA GLY A 138 1.10 18.75 0.14
C GLY A 138 1.71 17.55 -0.60
N THR A 139 1.10 16.38 -0.44
CA THR A 139 1.54 15.14 -1.10
C THR A 139 1.24 15.21 -2.60
N SER A 140 2.28 15.44 -3.41
CA SER A 140 2.21 15.22 -4.86
C SER A 140 2.53 13.77 -5.17
N TYR A 141 1.74 13.15 -6.04
CA TYR A 141 2.00 11.82 -6.58
C TYR A 141 3.26 11.76 -7.47
N PHE A 142 3.80 12.93 -7.84
CA PHE A 142 5.06 13.07 -8.56
C PHE A 142 6.23 13.43 -7.65
N SER A 143 6.02 13.41 -6.34
CA SER A 143 7.09 13.67 -5.38
C SER A 143 8.15 12.57 -5.43
N LYS A 144 9.37 12.92 -5.00
CA LYS A 144 10.49 11.98 -4.80
C LYS A 144 10.04 10.73 -4.07
N ARG A 145 9.41 10.95 -2.92
CA ARG A 145 8.98 9.92 -2.00
C ARG A 145 8.09 8.88 -2.68
N ILE A 146 7.08 9.31 -3.43
CA ILE A 146 6.20 8.38 -4.14
C ILE A 146 6.99 7.60 -5.20
N CYS A 147 7.90 8.26 -5.93
CA CYS A 147 8.77 7.55 -6.88
C CYS A 147 9.68 6.53 -6.19
N ASP A 148 10.25 6.86 -5.02
CA ASP A 148 11.10 5.96 -4.24
C ASP A 148 10.28 4.74 -3.75
N GLU A 149 9.06 4.96 -3.24
CA GLU A 149 8.13 3.90 -2.86
C GLU A 149 7.83 2.97 -4.06
N PHE A 150 7.60 3.53 -5.25
CA PHE A 150 7.43 2.74 -6.48
C PHE A 150 8.67 1.91 -6.85
N ILE A 151 9.86 2.51 -6.77
CA ILE A 151 11.12 1.84 -7.07
C ILE A 151 11.33 0.69 -6.08
N GLU A 152 11.06 0.91 -4.79
CA GLU A 152 11.18 -0.11 -3.75
C GLU A 152 10.23 -1.29 -4.00
N VAL A 153 8.95 -1.02 -4.27
CA VAL A 153 7.96 -2.08 -4.56
C VAL A 153 8.36 -2.87 -5.81
N MET A 154 8.78 -2.20 -6.88
CA MET A 154 9.24 -2.87 -8.10
C MET A 154 10.50 -3.71 -7.84
N ALA A 155 11.47 -3.18 -7.08
CA ALA A 155 12.70 -3.89 -6.75
C ALA A 155 12.43 -5.13 -5.89
N GLN A 156 11.55 -5.03 -4.90
CA GLN A 156 11.13 -6.17 -4.07
C GLN A 156 10.44 -7.26 -4.90
N LYS A 157 9.56 -6.87 -5.83
CA LYS A 157 8.90 -7.82 -6.73
C LYS A 157 9.92 -8.50 -7.65
N LEU A 158 10.80 -7.74 -8.31
CA LEU A 158 11.86 -8.28 -9.16
C LEU A 158 12.80 -9.23 -8.40
N LYS A 159 13.21 -8.85 -7.18
CA LYS A 159 14.04 -9.71 -6.32
C LYS A 159 13.34 -11.05 -6.03
N THR A 160 12.05 -11.01 -5.70
CA THR A 160 11.26 -12.22 -5.45
C THR A 160 11.21 -13.13 -6.68
N GLU A 161 10.92 -12.57 -7.86
CA GLU A 161 10.90 -13.32 -9.13
C GLU A 161 12.25 -13.95 -9.46
N ILE A 162 13.35 -13.22 -9.27
CA ILE A 162 14.72 -13.73 -9.48
C ILE A 162 15.00 -14.90 -8.53
N LEU A 163 14.63 -14.77 -7.24
CA LEU A 163 14.84 -15.83 -6.26
C LEU A 163 14.02 -17.08 -6.59
N GLU A 164 12.78 -16.92 -7.03
CA GLU A 164 11.93 -18.03 -7.48
C GLU A 164 12.53 -18.72 -8.71
N THR A 165 13.04 -17.95 -9.68
CA THR A 165 13.72 -18.47 -10.87
C THR A 165 14.98 -19.27 -10.49
N ILE A 166 15.80 -18.76 -9.57
CA ILE A 166 17.00 -19.46 -9.10
C ILE A 166 16.62 -20.77 -8.39
N ARG A 167 15.60 -20.76 -7.52
CA ARG A 167 15.13 -21.96 -6.81
C ARG A 167 14.58 -23.04 -7.74
N ALA A 168 13.96 -22.63 -8.86
CA ALA A 168 13.44 -23.55 -9.87
C ALA A 168 14.53 -24.11 -10.80
N ALA A 169 15.67 -23.42 -10.92
CA ALA A 169 16.76 -23.84 -11.80
C ALA A 169 17.51 -25.05 -11.23
N LYS A 170 17.75 -26.07 -12.07
CA LYS A 170 18.56 -27.24 -11.69
C LYS A 170 20.04 -26.91 -11.49
N TYR A 171 20.54 -25.92 -12.23
CA TYR A 171 21.92 -25.48 -12.21
C TYR A 171 21.97 -23.95 -12.27
N PHE A 172 22.86 -23.34 -11.48
CA PHE A 172 23.16 -21.91 -11.51
C PHE A 172 24.66 -21.70 -11.23
N SER A 173 25.20 -20.55 -11.64
CA SER A 173 26.59 -20.15 -11.38
C SER A 173 26.62 -18.78 -10.73
N ILE A 174 27.55 -18.56 -9.81
CA ILE A 174 27.78 -17.26 -9.16
C ILE A 174 29.16 -16.77 -9.58
N SER A 175 29.22 -15.59 -10.20
CA SER A 175 30.46 -14.87 -10.48
C SER A 175 30.57 -13.68 -9.53
N VAL A 176 31.74 -13.53 -8.89
CA VAL A 176 32.02 -12.40 -7.99
C VAL A 176 33.09 -11.54 -8.65
N ASP A 177 32.79 -10.25 -8.84
CA ASP A 177 33.74 -9.26 -9.36
C ASP A 177 34.05 -8.23 -8.26
N SER A 178 35.29 -7.74 -8.24
CA SER A 178 35.75 -6.72 -7.29
C SER A 178 36.38 -5.56 -8.06
N THR A 179 35.73 -4.39 -8.02
CA THR A 179 36.25 -3.17 -8.62
C THR A 179 36.83 -2.27 -7.51
N PRO A 180 38.16 -2.02 -7.47
CA PRO A 180 38.73 -1.06 -6.54
C PRO A 180 38.31 0.36 -6.93
N ASP A 181 37.83 1.13 -5.94
CA ASP A 181 37.45 2.54 -6.14
C ASP A 181 38.71 3.43 -6.13
N LEU A 182 39.06 3.99 -7.29
CA LEU A 182 40.26 4.83 -7.48
C LEU A 182 39.99 6.32 -7.18
N ALA A 183 38.85 6.68 -6.60
CA ALA A 183 38.50 8.08 -6.34
C ALA A 183 39.18 8.72 -5.09
N HIS A 184 40.13 8.03 -4.43
CA HIS A 184 40.90 8.63 -3.34
C HIS A 184 42.10 9.42 -3.89
N ILE A 185 41.89 10.69 -4.18
CA ILE A 185 43.01 11.63 -4.36
C ILE A 185 43.55 11.90 -2.96
N ASP A 186 44.60 11.18 -2.57
CA ASP A 186 45.43 11.55 -1.42
C ASP A 186 46.09 12.90 -1.72
N LEU A 187 45.47 13.99 -1.28
CA LEU A 187 46.11 15.29 -1.20
C LEU A 187 47.04 15.29 0.02
N HIS A 188 48.21 14.67 -0.14
CA HIS A 188 49.35 14.88 0.73
C HIS A 188 50.47 15.52 -0.10
N HIS A 189 50.54 16.85 -0.03
CA HIS A 189 51.77 17.61 -0.17
C HIS A 189 51.62 18.97 0.53
#